data_AF-A0A951MKN0-F1
#
_entry.id   AF-A0A951MKN0-F1
#
_cell.length_a   1.000
_cell.length_b   1.000
_cell.length_c   1.000
_cell.angle_alpha   90.00
_cell.angle_beta   90.00
_cell.angle_gamma   90.00
#
_symmetry.space_group_name_H-M   'P 1'
#
loop_
_entity.id
_entity.type
_entity.pdbx_description
1 polymer ?
#
loop_
_entity_poly.entity_id
_entity_poly.type
_entity_poly.pdbx_seq_one_letter_code
_entity_poly.pdbx_strand_id
1 'polypeptide(L)'
;MGDHQGGRDSRAGDDASLLDADRVLALTRRLRDVHARLDDVRLSRDARGRWQRQLIAISQSAQDDLARAEQQLERLVAELDRREVRARRR
;
A
#
# COMPACT_ATOMS: atom_id res chain seq x y z
N MET A 1 -9.71 38.11 36.20
CA MET A 1 -10.70 37.11 35.74
C MET A 1 -10.75 37.19 34.23
N GLY A 2 -10.55 36.08 33.55
CA GLY A 2 -10.31 36.04 32.10
C GLY A 2 -9.43 34.84 31.77
N ASP A 3 -10.07 33.68 31.75
CA ASP A 3 -9.52 32.33 31.77
C ASP A 3 -8.70 31.99 30.52
N HIS A 4 -7.46 31.53 30.72
CA HIS A 4 -6.68 30.81 29.71
C HIS A 4 -7.23 29.38 29.62
N GLN A 5 -8.10 29.11 28.65
CA GLN A 5 -8.55 27.75 28.38
C GLN A 5 -8.70 27.52 26.88
N GLY A 6 -7.78 26.74 26.30
CA GLY A 6 -7.85 26.38 24.88
C GLY A 6 -6.55 25.82 24.32
N GLY A 7 -5.97 24.80 24.96
CA GLY A 7 -4.67 24.24 24.53
C GLY A 7 -4.53 22.74 24.80
N ARG A 8 -5.59 21.94 24.60
CA ARG A 8 -5.56 20.49 24.86
C ARG A 8 -6.02 19.58 23.71
N ASP A 9 -6.23 20.10 22.51
CA ASP A 9 -6.60 19.26 21.35
C ASP A 9 -5.46 19.03 20.34
N SER A 10 -4.39 19.82 20.39
CA SER A 10 -3.34 19.79 19.35
C SER A 10 -2.44 18.55 19.38
N ARG A 11 -2.42 17.78 20.48
CA ARG A 11 -1.49 16.65 20.64
C ARG A 11 -2.01 15.34 20.03
N ALA A 12 -3.33 15.11 20.05
CA ALA A 12 -3.92 13.91 19.47
C ALA A 12 -3.98 13.95 17.93
N GLY A 13 -4.08 15.15 17.35
CA GLY A 13 -4.04 15.34 15.90
C GLY A 13 -2.67 15.09 15.27
N ASP A 14 -1.59 15.40 16.00
CA ASP A 14 -0.21 15.21 15.54
C ASP A 14 0.15 13.71 15.47
N ASP A 15 -0.20 12.94 16.51
CA ASP A 15 -0.02 11.48 16.54
C ASP A 15 -0.82 10.78 15.43
N ALA A 16 -2.08 11.16 15.19
CA ALA A 16 -2.89 10.58 14.12
C ALA A 16 -2.31 10.89 12.72
N SER A 17 -1.84 12.12 12.49
CA SER A 17 -1.21 12.50 11.21
C SER A 17 0.14 11.80 10.99
N LEU A 18 0.91 11.56 12.06
CA LEU A 18 2.17 10.80 12.00
C LEU A 18 1.91 9.32 11.69
N LEU A 19 0.87 8.73 12.29
CA LEU A 19 0.45 7.35 12.00
C LEU A 19 0.00 7.19 10.54
N ASP A 20 -0.76 8.14 10.01
CA ASP A 20 -1.17 8.13 8.61
C ASP A 20 0.04 8.26 7.66
N ALA A 21 0.99 9.15 7.98
CA ALA A 21 2.22 9.30 7.20
C ALA A 21 3.09 8.03 7.19
N ASP A 22 3.23 7.36 8.33
CA ASP A 22 3.98 6.09 8.43
C ASP A 22 3.31 4.99 7.60
N ARG A 23 1.98 4.88 7.65
CA ARG A 23 1.22 3.92 6.85
C ARG A 23 1.32 4.20 5.35
N VAL A 24 1.25 5.46 4.93
CA VAL A 24 1.45 5.84 3.52
C VAL A 24 2.88 5.47 3.07
N LEU A 25 3.88 5.72 3.91
CA LEU A 25 5.27 5.36 3.61
C LEU A 25 5.44 3.84 3.50
N ALA A 26 4.87 3.08 4.43
CA ALA A 26 4.90 1.62 4.43
C ALA A 26 4.20 1.04 3.19
N LEU A 27 3.03 1.57 2.82
CA LEU A 27 2.32 1.17 1.62
C LEU A 27 3.14 1.45 0.36
N THR A 28 3.74 2.65 0.27
CA THR A 28 4.57 3.05 -0.88
C THR A 28 5.80 2.14 -1.04
N ARG A 29 6.48 1.80 0.07
CA ARG A 29 7.60 0.84 0.04
C ARG A 29 7.13 -0.52 -0.46
N ARG A 30 6.01 -1.01 0.04
CA ARG A 30 5.47 -2.32 -0.35
C ARG A 30 5.01 -2.36 -1.80
N LEU A 31 4.42 -1.27 -2.31
CA LEU A 31 4.09 -1.12 -3.74
C LEU A 31 5.34 -1.19 -4.62
N ARG A 32 6.42 -0.50 -4.21
CA ARG A 32 7.72 -0.55 -4.90
C ARG A 32 8.30 -1.97 -4.93
N ASP A 33 8.26 -2.68 -3.80
CA ASP A 33 8.74 -4.05 -3.70
C ASP A 33 7.95 -4.99 -4.61
N VAL A 34 6.61 -4.88 -4.62
CA VAL A 34 5.77 -5.69 -5.51
C VAL A 34 6.06 -5.37 -6.98
N HIS A 35 6.25 -4.09 -7.32
CA HIS A 35 6.63 -3.71 -8.68
C HIS A 35 7.98 -4.32 -9.09
N ALA A 36 8.98 -4.31 -8.21
CA ALA A 36 10.27 -4.94 -8.47
C ALA A 36 10.15 -6.46 -8.66
N ARG A 37 9.35 -7.12 -7.80
CA ARG A 37 9.07 -8.56 -7.93
C ARG A 37 8.37 -8.91 -9.24
N LEU A 38 7.40 -8.09 -9.68
CA LEU A 38 6.72 -8.31 -10.96
C LEU A 38 7.65 -8.16 -12.17
N ASP A 39 8.72 -7.38 -12.06
CA ASP A 39 9.73 -7.26 -13.12
C ASP A 39 10.65 -8.48 -13.16
N ASP A 40 10.99 -9.02 -11.99
CA ASP A 40 11.81 -10.24 -11.85
C ASP A 40 11.07 -11.51 -12.29
N VAL A 41 9.76 -11.61 -11.99
CA VAL A 41 8.96 -12.75 -12.42
C VAL A 41 8.74 -12.70 -13.94
N ARG A 42 9.16 -13.77 -14.64
CA ARG A 42 8.89 -13.97 -16.07
C ARG A 42 7.40 -14.20 -16.34
N LEU A 43 6.64 -13.11 -16.36
CA LEU A 43 5.22 -13.09 -16.71
C LEU A 43 5.04 -12.86 -18.21
N SER A 44 4.00 -13.46 -18.78
CA SER A 44 3.52 -13.08 -20.11
C SER A 44 3.12 -11.60 -20.14
N ARG A 45 3.28 -10.92 -21.28
CA ARG A 45 2.98 -9.49 -21.45
C ARG A 45 1.58 -9.11 -20.96
N ASP A 46 0.56 -9.92 -21.26
CA ASP A 46 -0.81 -9.72 -20.78
C ASP A 46 -0.96 -9.83 -19.26
N ALA A 47 -0.28 -10.80 -18.65
CA ALA A 47 -0.29 -10.97 -17.20
C ALA A 47 0.37 -9.75 -16.55
N ARG A 48 1.56 -9.35 -17.02
CA ARG A 48 2.27 -8.15 -16.54
C ARG A 48 1.40 -6.90 -16.63
N GLY A 49 0.73 -6.68 -17.76
CA GLY A 49 -0.17 -5.54 -17.95
C GLY A 49 -1.36 -5.54 -16.98
N ARG A 50 -1.92 -6.71 -16.64
CA ARG A 50 -2.98 -6.81 -15.62
C ARG A 50 -2.46 -6.43 -14.23
N TRP A 51 -1.32 -6.98 -13.83
CA TRP A 51 -0.72 -6.67 -12.52
C TRP A 51 -0.32 -5.21 -12.37
N GLN A 52 0.27 -4.61 -13.42
CA GLN A 52 0.61 -3.19 -13.43
C GLN A 52 -0.63 -2.31 -13.30
N ARG A 53 -1.74 -2.62 -14.01
CA ARG A 53 -3.01 -1.90 -13.84
C ARG A 53 -3.57 -2.02 -12.43
N GLN A 54 -3.47 -3.20 -11.81
CA GLN A 54 -3.91 -3.39 -10.42
C GLN A 54 -3.06 -2.58 -9.44
N LEU A 55 -1.73 -2.56 -9.60
CA LEU A 55 -0.85 -1.72 -8.78
C LEU A 55 -1.21 -0.24 -8.89
N ILE A 56 -1.44 0.26 -10.11
CA ILE A 56 -1.85 1.65 -10.32
C ILE A 56 -3.18 1.94 -9.62
N ALA A 57 -4.16 1.05 -9.74
CA ALA A 57 -5.46 1.22 -9.09
C ALA A 57 -5.35 1.26 -7.55
N ILE A 58 -4.46 0.44 -6.97
CA ILE A 58 -4.20 0.43 -5.52
C ILE A 58 -3.52 1.73 -5.09
N SER A 59 -2.50 2.18 -5.83
CA SER A 59 -1.83 3.46 -5.55
C SER A 59 -2.78 4.65 -5.62
N GLN A 60 -3.73 4.64 -6.56
CA GLN A 60 -4.77 5.67 -6.65
C GLN A 60 -5.73 5.58 -5.47
N SER A 61 -6.23 4.38 -5.16
CA SER A 61 -7.14 4.17 -4.02
C SER A 61 -6.50 4.54 -2.68
N ALA A 62 -5.17 4.50 -2.57
CA ALA A 62 -4.46 4.89 -1.35
C ALA A 62 -4.58 6.38 -1.02
N GLN A 63 -4.89 7.22 -2.01
CA GLN A 63 -5.10 8.65 -1.81
C GLN A 63 -6.44 8.95 -1.13
N ASP A 64 -7.44 8.10 -1.37
CA ASP A 64 -8.80 8.25 -0.82
C ASP A 64 -9.06 7.34 0.38
N ASP A 65 -8.54 6.11 0.36
CA ASP A 65 -8.79 5.06 1.35
C ASP A 65 -7.56 4.15 1.52
N LEU A 66 -6.68 4.56 2.45
CA LEU A 66 -5.43 3.88 2.74
C LEU A 66 -5.64 2.43 3.23
N ALA A 67 -6.63 2.22 4.11
CA ALA A 67 -6.90 0.90 4.68
C ALA A 67 -7.38 -0.08 3.61
N ARG A 68 -8.19 0.38 2.65
CA ARG A 68 -8.62 -0.42 1.51
C ARG A 68 -7.45 -0.73 0.57
N ALA A 69 -6.59 0.25 0.30
CA ALA A 69 -5.41 0.06 -0.53
C ALA A 69 -4.44 -0.98 0.07
N GLU A 70 -4.21 -0.94 1.38
CA GLU A 70 -3.41 -1.95 2.09
C GLU A 70 -3.99 -3.37 1.93
N GLN A 71 -5.30 -3.54 2.12
CA GLN A 71 -5.96 -4.84 1.93
C GLN A 71 -5.88 -5.34 0.48
N GLN A 72 -6.05 -4.45 -0.49
CA GLN A 72 -5.93 -4.79 -1.90
C GLN A 72 -4.50 -5.20 -2.25
N LEU A 73 -3.50 -4.48 -1.73
CA LEU A 73 -2.09 -4.82 -1.92
C LEU A 73 -1.75 -6.17 -1.31
N GLU A 74 -2.25 -6.46 -0.10
CA GLU A 74 -2.01 -7.75 0.54
C GLU A 74 -2.58 -8.91 -0.28
N ARG A 75 -3.80 -8.77 -0.80
CA ARG A 75 -4.40 -9.76 -1.72
C ARG A 75 -3.58 -9.92 -2.99
N LEU A 76 -3.07 -8.81 -3.54
CA LEU A 76 -2.22 -8.81 -4.73
C LEU A 76 -0.91 -9.58 -4.48
N VAL A 77 -0.24 -9.30 -3.36
CA VAL A 77 0.99 -10.00 -2.93
C VAL A 77 0.72 -11.50 -2.77
N ALA A 78 -0.34 -11.87 -2.06
CA ALA A 78 -0.69 -13.27 -1.84
C ALA A 78 -0.99 -14.02 -3.15
N GLU A 79 -1.63 -13.37 -4.12
CA GLU A 79 -1.84 -13.98 -5.44
C GLU A 79 -0.52 -14.11 -6.22
N LEU A 80 0.38 -13.12 -6.16
CA LEU A 80 1.70 -13.18 -6.79
C LEU A 80 2.54 -14.33 -6.19
N ASP A 81 2.60 -14.43 -4.87
CA ASP A 81 3.30 -15.50 -4.13
C ASP A 81 2.80 -16.89 -4.57
N ARG A 82 1.48 -17.08 -4.64
CA ARG A 82 0.90 -18.36 -5.10
C ARG A 82 1.32 -18.72 -6.52
N ARG A 83 1.47 -17.73 -7.41
CA ARG A 83 1.93 -17.96 -8.78
C ARG A 83 3.41 -18.25 -8.85
N GLU A 84 4.24 -17.54 -8.09
CA GLU A 84 5.67 -17.81 -7.98
C GLU A 84 5.94 -19.21 -7.44
N VAL A 85 5.24 -19.63 -6.38
CA VAL A 85 5.36 -20.99 -5.84
C VAL A 85 4.99 -22.04 -6.88
N ARG A 86 3.95 -21.80 -7.70
CA ARG A 86 3.58 -22.72 -8.80
C ARG A 86 4.62 -22.73 -9.92
N ALA A 87 5.22 -21.58 -10.25
CA ALA A 87 6.24 -21.46 -11.28
C ALA A 87 7.55 -22.19 -10.89
N ARG A 88 7.93 -22.14 -9.61
CA ARG A 88 9.15 -22.80 -9.08
C ARG A 88 9.03 -24.32 -8.92
N ARG A 89 7.81 -24.88 -8.94
CA ARG A 89 7.56 -26.33 -8.81
C ARG A 89 7.52 -27.07 -10.15
N ARG A 90 7.68 -26.37 -11.27
CA ARG A 90 7.81 -26.93 -12.61
C ARG A 90 9.24 -26.86 -13.07
#